data_AF-A0A5R9E7L3-F1
#
_entry.id   AF-A0A5R9E7L3-F1
#
_cell.length_a   1.000
_cell.length_b   1.000
_cell.length_c   1.000
_cell.angle_alpha   90.00
_cell.angle_beta   90.00
_cell.angle_gamma   90.00
#
_symmetry.space_group_name_H-M   'P 1'
#
loop_
_entity.id
_entity.type
_entity.pdbx_description
1 polymer ?
#
loop_
_entity_poly.entity_id
_entity_poly.type
_entity_poly.pdbx_seq_one_letter_code
_entity_poly.pdbx_strand_id
1 'polypeptide(L)'
;MPSGPDVPLASKLALLLRRKTEANGKTPSTRALAAATAEGPGERPAMTHQVVNDLLNGVKSNPSTSQLRGLARAFDCPVAFLLPGYNGLTSLSVYEEQQDAREALRLVHDLGEAGAAELLEAAREIRLRHGRSDLTVPEVPEPMPPIAEPPRPGRRRRLSFTEAAERAVSDLEGT
;
A
#
# COMPACT_ATOMS: atom_id res chain seq x y z
N MET A 1 -5.32 -15.40 -19.15
CA MET A 1 -5.20 -13.95 -18.86
C MET A 1 -5.92 -13.68 -17.56
N PRO A 2 -5.35 -12.95 -16.58
CA PRO A 2 -6.08 -12.61 -15.36
C PRO A 2 -7.32 -11.79 -15.74
N SER A 3 -8.49 -12.24 -15.28
CA SER A 3 -9.82 -11.88 -15.80
C SER A 3 -10.53 -10.79 -14.99
N GLY A 4 -9.78 -9.80 -14.49
CA GLY A 4 -10.33 -8.65 -13.76
C GLY A 4 -10.14 -7.33 -14.53
N PRO A 5 -10.95 -6.29 -14.26
CA PRO A 5 -10.68 -4.96 -14.79
C PRO A 5 -9.28 -4.51 -14.37
N ASP A 6 -8.52 -3.96 -15.31
CA ASP A 6 -7.16 -3.51 -15.03
C ASP A 6 -7.20 -2.31 -14.08
N VAL A 7 -6.67 -2.47 -12.87
CA VAL A 7 -6.63 -1.41 -11.87
C VAL A 7 -5.40 -0.54 -12.17
N PRO A 8 -5.56 0.78 -12.40
CA PRO A 8 -4.44 1.65 -12.69
C PRO A 8 -3.36 1.60 -11.61
N LEU A 9 -2.09 1.70 -12.02
CA LEU A 9 -0.95 1.72 -11.09
C LEU A 9 -1.12 2.76 -9.98
N ALA A 10 -1.58 3.97 -10.31
CA ALA A 10 -1.84 5.03 -9.33
C ALA A 10 -2.84 4.60 -8.24
N SER A 11 -3.90 3.87 -8.61
CA SER A 11 -4.88 3.34 -7.67
C SER A 11 -4.27 2.27 -6.76
N LYS A 12 -3.43 1.39 -7.31
CA LYS A 12 -2.67 0.39 -6.51
C LYS A 12 -1.72 1.07 -5.52
N LEU A 13 -0.99 2.10 -5.97
CA LEU A 13 -0.07 2.86 -5.12
C LEU A 13 -0.82 3.64 -4.03
N ALA A 14 -1.98 4.22 -4.32
CA ALA A 14 -2.81 4.90 -3.33
C ALA A 14 -3.28 3.93 -2.23
N LEU A 15 -3.64 2.70 -2.62
CA LEU A 15 -4.00 1.64 -1.68
C LEU A 15 -2.83 1.25 -0.78
N LEU A 16 -1.64 1.04 -1.35
CA LEU A 16 -0.44 0.71 -0.59
C LEU A 16 -0.02 1.85 0.34
N LEU A 17 -0.18 3.11 -0.08
CA LEU A 17 0.10 4.28 0.74
C LEU A 17 -0.84 4.38 1.95
N ARG A 18 -2.13 4.07 1.75
CA ARG A 18 -3.10 4.02 2.84
C ARG A 18 -2.72 2.93 3.86
N ARG A 19 -2.44 1.71 3.40
CA ARG A 19 -1.99 0.60 4.28
C ARG A 19 -0.73 0.96 5.06
N LYS A 20 0.26 1.55 4.40
CA LYS A 20 1.51 1.98 5.04
C LYS A 20 1.30 3.10 6.05
N THR A 21 0.34 3.99 5.79
CA THR A 21 -0.08 5.03 6.74
C THR A 21 -0.70 4.42 7.99
N GLU A 22 -1.61 3.46 7.83
CA GLU A 22 -2.28 2.77 8.94
C GLU A 22 -1.29 1.96 9.79
N ALA A 23 -0.35 1.26 9.15
CA ALA A 23 0.67 0.48 9.87
C ALA A 23 1.64 1.35 10.67
N ASN A 24 2.04 2.52 10.14
CA ASN A 24 3.05 3.38 10.76
C ASN A 24 2.46 4.54 11.58
N GLY A 25 1.13 4.73 11.56
CA GLY A 25 0.45 5.90 12.14
C GLY A 25 0.77 7.24 11.48
N LYS A 26 1.52 7.25 10.36
CA LYS A 26 1.90 8.48 9.65
C LYS A 26 2.08 8.22 8.16
N THR A 27 1.54 9.11 7.34
CA THR A 27 1.75 9.07 5.89
C THR A 27 3.21 9.37 5.55
N PRO A 28 3.94 8.47 4.87
CA PRO A 28 5.31 8.72 4.47
C PRO A 28 5.36 9.84 3.42
N SER A 29 6.38 10.71 3.50
CA SER A 29 6.58 11.74 2.50
C SER A 29 7.08 11.14 1.18
N THR A 30 6.86 11.82 0.06
CA THR A 30 7.38 11.39 -1.26
C THR A 30 8.91 11.28 -1.28
N ARG A 31 9.60 12.10 -0.47
CA ARG A 31 11.06 11.99 -0.26
C ARG A 31 11.45 10.73 0.50
N ALA A 32 10.70 10.39 1.55
CA ALA A 32 10.92 9.15 2.30
C ALA A 32 10.64 7.92 1.43
N LEU A 33 9.58 7.94 0.64
CA LEU A 33 9.26 6.88 -0.32
C LEU A 33 10.35 6.72 -1.38
N ALA A 34 10.83 7.83 -1.96
CA ALA A 34 11.95 7.79 -2.90
C ALA A 34 13.21 7.19 -2.26
N ALA A 35 13.59 7.63 -1.06
CA ALA A 35 14.72 7.06 -0.33
C ALA A 35 14.57 5.55 -0.10
N ALA A 36 13.37 5.09 0.23
CA ALA A 36 13.05 3.68 0.43
C ALA A 36 13.09 2.82 -0.86
N THR A 37 13.26 3.42 -2.04
CA THR A 37 13.43 2.67 -3.29
C THR A 37 14.86 2.17 -3.53
N ALA A 38 15.84 2.65 -2.76
CA ALA A 38 17.23 2.20 -2.79
C ALA A 38 17.33 0.68 -2.50
N GLU A 39 18.38 0.00 -2.98
CA GLU A 39 18.54 -1.45 -2.73
C GLU A 39 19.11 -1.72 -1.34
N GLY A 40 20.00 -0.85 -0.89
CA GLY A 40 20.60 -0.89 0.44
C GLY A 40 20.66 0.48 1.14
N PRO A 41 20.97 0.49 2.45
CA PRO A 41 21.19 1.72 3.21
C PRO A 41 22.30 2.58 2.59
N GLY A 42 21.99 3.84 2.28
CA GLY A 42 22.95 4.79 1.71
C GLY A 42 23.15 4.69 0.19
N GLU A 43 22.47 3.76 -0.47
CA GLU A 43 22.51 3.66 -1.93
C GLU A 43 21.61 4.70 -2.61
N ARG A 44 21.82 4.88 -3.91
CA ARG A 44 21.01 5.81 -4.71
C ARG A 44 19.59 5.24 -4.89
N PRO A 45 18.56 6.06 -4.64
CA PRO A 45 17.18 5.73 -4.98
C PRO A 45 17.03 5.29 -6.44
N ALA A 46 16.16 4.31 -6.68
CA ALA A 46 15.79 3.89 -8.04
C ALA A 46 15.03 5.00 -8.80
N MET A 47 14.45 5.96 -8.07
CA MET A 47 13.76 7.12 -8.64
C MET A 47 13.76 8.34 -7.72
N THR A 48 13.55 9.51 -8.30
CA THR A 48 13.43 10.76 -7.55
C THR A 48 12.03 10.89 -6.92
N HIS A 49 11.92 11.73 -5.89
CA HIS A 49 10.65 12.05 -5.25
C HIS A 49 9.62 12.65 -6.21
N GLN A 50 10.07 13.38 -7.24
CA GLN A 50 9.18 13.89 -8.29
C GLN A 50 8.56 12.75 -9.09
N VAL A 51 9.36 11.74 -9.48
CA VAL A 51 8.84 10.57 -10.20
C VAL A 51 7.87 9.78 -9.33
N VAL A 52 8.15 9.60 -8.04
CA VAL A 52 7.19 8.98 -7.10
C VAL A 52 5.87 9.75 -7.08
N ASN A 53 5.95 11.08 -6.99
CA ASN A 53 4.76 11.93 -7.00
C ASN A 53 3.98 11.85 -8.32
N ASP A 54 4.68 11.85 -9.46
CA ASP A 54 4.04 11.71 -10.79
C ASP A 54 3.31 10.36 -10.91
N LEU A 55 3.88 9.27 -10.38
CA LEU A 55 3.28 7.94 -10.38
C LEU A 55 2.07 7.84 -9.45
N LEU A 56 2.16 8.41 -8.23
CA LEU A 56 1.05 8.44 -7.27
C LEU A 56 -0.17 9.20 -7.81
N ASN A 57 0.07 10.27 -8.57
CA ASN A 57 -1.00 11.08 -9.18
C ASN A 57 -1.43 10.57 -10.56
N GLY A 58 -0.84 9.50 -11.08
CA GLY A 58 -1.15 8.95 -12.40
C GLY A 58 -0.71 9.80 -13.58
N VAL A 59 0.14 10.82 -13.37
CA VAL A 59 0.77 11.60 -14.44
C VAL A 59 1.74 10.73 -15.24
N LYS A 60 2.42 9.80 -14.55
CA LYS A 60 3.19 8.71 -15.16
C LYS A 60 2.53 7.39 -14.80
N SER A 61 2.55 6.46 -15.75
CA SER A 61 1.95 5.12 -15.58
C SER A 61 2.89 3.97 -15.95
N ASN A 62 4.01 4.25 -16.62
CA ASN A 62 4.94 3.24 -17.14
C ASN A 62 6.33 3.36 -16.50
N PRO A 63 6.50 2.99 -15.23
CA PRO A 63 7.82 2.91 -14.60
C PRO A 63 8.66 1.78 -15.19
N SER A 64 9.99 1.90 -15.15
CA SER A 64 10.90 0.83 -15.54
C SER A 64 10.86 -0.35 -14.56
N THR A 65 11.42 -1.50 -14.94
CA THR A 65 11.53 -2.67 -14.05
C THR A 65 12.30 -2.37 -12.77
N SER A 66 13.38 -1.59 -12.83
CA SER A 66 14.13 -1.18 -11.64
C SER A 66 13.31 -0.27 -10.73
N GLN A 67 12.50 0.61 -11.32
CA GLN A 67 11.58 1.47 -10.58
C GLN A 67 10.45 0.68 -9.92
N LEU A 68 9.88 -0.32 -10.59
CA LEU A 68 8.88 -1.22 -10.02
C LEU A 68 9.43 -2.01 -8.83
N ARG A 69 10.63 -2.57 -8.94
CA ARG A 69 11.31 -3.24 -7.82
C ARG A 69 11.57 -2.29 -6.66
N GLY A 70 12.02 -1.07 -6.95
CA GLY A 70 12.21 -0.04 -5.94
C GLY A 70 10.91 0.33 -5.22
N LEU A 71 9.80 0.48 -5.94
CA LEU A 71 8.48 0.74 -5.36
C LEU A 71 7.99 -0.43 -4.52
N ALA A 72 8.12 -1.66 -5.01
CA ALA A 72 7.75 -2.86 -4.29
C ALA A 72 8.46 -2.95 -2.93
N ARG A 73 9.79 -2.70 -2.90
CA ARG A 73 10.55 -2.57 -1.65
C ARG A 73 10.03 -1.42 -0.78
N ALA A 74 9.80 -0.25 -1.38
CA ALA A 74 9.36 0.93 -0.63
C ALA A 74 7.97 0.75 0.00
N PHE A 75 7.09 -0.06 -0.59
CA PHE A 75 5.74 -0.34 -0.10
C PHE A 75 5.60 -1.68 0.62
N ASP A 76 6.66 -2.50 0.65
CA ASP A 76 6.66 -3.84 1.20
C ASP A 76 5.55 -4.71 0.58
N CYS A 77 5.58 -4.83 -0.75
CA CYS A 77 4.58 -5.59 -1.50
C CYS A 77 5.21 -6.39 -2.65
N PRO A 78 4.53 -7.45 -3.13
CA PRO A 78 4.91 -8.19 -4.33
C PRO A 78 5.08 -7.28 -5.55
N VAL A 79 6.18 -7.42 -6.28
CA VAL A 79 6.45 -6.63 -7.51
C VAL A 79 5.35 -6.87 -8.55
N ALA A 80 4.87 -8.10 -8.63
CA ALA A 80 3.83 -8.50 -9.58
C ALA A 80 2.53 -7.70 -9.39
N PHE A 81 2.19 -7.29 -8.16
CA PHE A 81 0.97 -6.51 -7.91
C PHE A 81 0.99 -5.17 -8.64
N LEU A 82 2.17 -4.58 -8.88
CA LEU A 82 2.31 -3.33 -9.60
C LEU A 82 2.18 -3.47 -11.12
N LEU A 83 2.11 -4.70 -11.64
CA LEU A 83 1.95 -4.96 -13.07
C LEU A 83 0.47 -4.88 -13.50
N PRO A 84 0.19 -4.51 -14.76
CA PRO A 84 -1.15 -4.55 -15.33
C PRO A 84 -1.78 -5.95 -15.25
N GLY A 85 -3.06 -6.04 -14.89
CA GLY A 85 -3.81 -7.29 -14.77
C GLY A 85 -3.58 -8.10 -13.50
N TYR A 86 -2.59 -7.76 -12.67
CA TYR A 86 -2.30 -8.48 -11.41
C TYR A 86 -2.85 -7.71 -10.21
N ASN A 87 -4.07 -8.03 -9.78
CA ASN A 87 -4.79 -7.27 -8.74
C ASN A 87 -4.89 -8.01 -7.39
N GLY A 88 -4.53 -9.29 -7.33
CA GLY A 88 -4.61 -10.11 -6.12
C GLY A 88 -3.43 -9.89 -5.18
N LEU A 89 -3.42 -8.78 -4.43
CA LEU A 89 -2.37 -8.53 -3.42
C LEU A 89 -2.27 -9.69 -2.43
N THR A 90 -3.39 -10.20 -1.94
CA THR A 90 -3.42 -11.30 -0.96
C THR A 90 -2.80 -12.58 -1.52
N SER A 91 -3.20 -13.00 -2.73
CA SER A 91 -2.69 -14.23 -3.34
C SER A 91 -1.21 -14.11 -3.72
N LEU A 92 -0.79 -12.94 -4.20
CA LEU A 92 0.61 -12.68 -4.52
C LEU A 92 1.50 -12.66 -3.27
N SER A 93 1.04 -12.06 -2.17
CA SER A 93 1.78 -12.09 -0.89
C SER A 93 1.93 -13.53 -0.39
N VAL A 94 0.86 -14.33 -0.39
CA VAL A 94 0.93 -15.75 -0.02
C VAL A 94 1.90 -16.51 -0.92
N TYR A 95 1.87 -16.26 -2.23
CA TYR A 95 2.77 -16.90 -3.18
C TYR A 95 4.25 -16.57 -2.91
N GLU A 96 4.59 -15.32 -2.61
CA GLU A 96 5.98 -14.91 -2.34
C GLU A 96 6.46 -15.38 -0.95
N GLU A 97 5.61 -15.32 0.07
CA GLU A 97 5.98 -15.57 1.47
C GLU A 97 5.95 -17.06 1.86
N GLN A 98 5.04 -17.85 1.28
CA GLN A 98 4.78 -19.23 1.72
C GLN A 98 5.31 -20.26 0.72
N GLN A 99 6.37 -20.99 1.11
CA GLN A 99 6.93 -22.06 0.27
C GLN A 99 5.92 -23.18 0.00
N ASP A 100 5.14 -23.58 1.01
CA ASP A 100 4.14 -24.64 0.88
C ASP A 100 3.01 -24.27 -0.07
N ALA A 101 2.64 -22.99 -0.14
CA ALA A 101 1.66 -22.52 -1.12
C ALA A 101 2.18 -22.69 -2.56
N ARG A 102 3.47 -22.42 -2.79
CA ARG A 102 4.11 -22.65 -4.10
C ARG A 102 4.25 -24.13 -4.43
N GLU A 103 4.45 -24.99 -3.43
CA GLU A 103 4.45 -26.45 -3.62
C GLU A 103 3.05 -26.93 -3.99
N ALA A 104 2.02 -26.54 -3.25
CA ALA A 104 0.63 -26.90 -3.54
C ALA A 104 0.21 -26.51 -4.97
N LEU A 105 0.57 -25.29 -5.41
CA LEU A 105 0.29 -24.85 -6.79
C LEU A 105 1.05 -25.66 -7.85
N ARG A 106 2.25 -26.14 -7.55
CA ARG A 106 3.02 -27.02 -8.46
C ARG A 106 2.38 -28.41 -8.55
N LEU A 107 1.91 -28.96 -7.43
CA LEU A 107 1.30 -30.29 -7.36
C LEU A 107 -0.03 -30.37 -8.10
N VAL A 108 -0.76 -29.26 -8.24
CA VAL A 108 -2.03 -29.25 -8.98
C VAL A 108 -1.90 -28.85 -10.45
N HIS A 109 -0.69 -28.51 -10.91
CA HIS A 109 -0.47 -27.92 -12.23
C HIS A 109 -0.90 -28.84 -13.38
N ASP A 110 -0.59 -30.13 -13.28
CA ASP A 110 -0.90 -31.16 -14.29
C ASP A 110 -2.31 -31.75 -14.14
N LEU A 111 -3.01 -31.44 -13.05
CA LEU A 111 -4.38 -31.86 -12.79
C LEU A 111 -5.45 -30.97 -13.46
N GLY A 112 -5.04 -29.82 -14.02
CA GLY A 112 -5.93 -28.90 -14.72
C GLY A 112 -7.01 -28.26 -13.85
N GLU A 113 -8.17 -27.94 -14.44
CA GLU A 113 -9.27 -27.25 -13.76
C GLU A 113 -9.85 -28.07 -12.59
N ALA A 114 -9.88 -29.40 -12.72
CA ALA A 114 -10.37 -30.28 -11.67
C ALA A 114 -9.51 -30.22 -10.41
N GLY A 115 -8.17 -30.30 -10.55
CA GLY A 115 -7.26 -30.17 -9.41
C GLY A 115 -7.31 -28.79 -8.76
N ALA A 116 -7.48 -27.72 -9.55
CA ALA A 116 -7.67 -26.38 -9.01
C ALA A 116 -8.98 -26.25 -8.20
N ALA A 117 -10.07 -26.87 -8.66
CA ALA A 117 -11.33 -26.89 -7.94
C ALA A 117 -11.23 -27.68 -6.61
N GLU A 118 -10.57 -28.84 -6.63
CA GLU A 118 -10.33 -29.64 -5.41
C GLU A 118 -9.45 -28.90 -4.40
N LEU A 119 -8.40 -28.23 -4.85
CA LEU A 119 -7.55 -27.40 -3.99
C LEU A 119 -8.33 -26.25 -3.35
N LEU A 120 -9.24 -25.63 -4.11
CA LEU A 120 -10.08 -24.55 -3.60
C LEU A 120 -11.05 -25.05 -2.52
N GLU A 121 -11.69 -26.20 -2.72
CA GLU A 121 -12.56 -26.81 -1.71
C GLU A 121 -11.78 -27.21 -0.45
N ALA A 122 -10.62 -27.85 -0.60
CA ALA A 122 -9.75 -28.17 0.52
C ALA A 122 -9.33 -26.92 1.31
N ALA A 123 -9.04 -25.81 0.63
CA ALA A 123 -8.73 -24.54 1.28
C ALA A 123 -9.92 -23.96 2.07
N ARG A 124 -11.15 -24.10 1.54
CA ARG A 124 -12.39 -23.71 2.24
C ARG A 124 -12.62 -24.55 3.50
N GLU A 125 -12.43 -25.86 3.41
CA GLU A 125 -12.54 -26.78 4.55
C GLU A 125 -11.52 -26.48 5.65
N ILE A 126 -10.26 -26.21 5.26
CA ILE A 126 -9.21 -25.78 6.20
C ILE A 126 -9.66 -24.49 6.92
N ARG A 127 -10.17 -23.49 6.19
CA ARG A 127 -10.67 -22.25 6.80
C ARG A 127 -11.78 -22.50 7.82
N LEU A 128 -12.75 -23.34 7.50
CA LEU A 128 -13.84 -23.72 8.41
C LEU A 128 -13.32 -24.39 9.68
N ARG A 129 -12.38 -25.34 9.56
CA ARG A 129 -11.75 -26.01 10.71
C ARG A 129 -11.02 -25.03 11.63
N HIS A 130 -10.47 -23.94 11.07
CA HIS A 130 -9.84 -22.87 11.83
C HIS A 130 -10.81 -21.76 12.29
N GLY A 131 -12.14 -22.02 12.25
CA GLY A 131 -13.16 -21.10 12.74
C GLY A 131 -13.34 -19.84 11.89
N ARG A 132 -12.85 -19.84 10.64
CA ARG A 132 -13.07 -18.75 9.68
C ARG A 132 -14.32 -19.05 8.87
N SER A 133 -15.46 -18.49 9.29
CA SER A 133 -16.75 -18.63 8.61
C SER A 133 -16.83 -17.83 7.31
N ASP A 134 -16.00 -16.80 7.15
CA ASP A 134 -15.86 -16.10 5.88
C ASP A 134 -15.02 -16.94 4.90
N LEU A 135 -15.70 -17.53 3.92
CA LEU A 135 -15.08 -18.34 2.87
C LEU A 135 -14.50 -17.49 1.74
N THR A 136 -14.83 -16.21 1.69
CA THR A 136 -14.37 -15.27 0.68
C THR A 136 -13.24 -14.40 1.23
N VAL A 137 -12.02 -14.65 0.77
CA VAL A 137 -10.88 -13.77 1.10
C VAL A 137 -10.78 -12.70 0.02
N PRO A 138 -10.81 -11.40 0.37
CA PRO A 138 -10.71 -10.35 -0.64
C PRO A 138 -9.33 -10.38 -1.33
N GLU A 139 -9.33 -10.12 -2.63
CA GLU A 139 -8.09 -10.02 -3.44
C GLU A 139 -7.13 -8.97 -2.90
N VAL A 140 -7.68 -7.89 -2.36
CA VAL A 140 -6.93 -6.87 -1.65
C VAL A 140 -7.55 -6.70 -0.27
N PRO A 141 -6.80 -6.93 0.83
CA PRO A 141 -7.39 -6.87 2.16
C PRO A 141 -7.85 -5.45 2.47
N GLU A 142 -9.03 -5.34 3.08
CA GLU A 142 -9.52 -4.04 3.53
C GLU A 142 -8.52 -3.40 4.51
N PRO A 143 -8.28 -2.09 4.39
CA PRO A 143 -7.51 -1.35 5.38
C PRO A 143 -8.16 -1.49 6.76
N MET A 144 -7.34 -1.71 7.80
CA MET A 144 -7.87 -1.80 9.17
C MET A 144 -8.44 -0.43 9.57
N PRO A 145 -9.56 -0.38 10.33
CA PRO A 145 -10.10 0.89 10.77
C PRO A 145 -9.02 1.66 11.56
N PRO A 146 -8.85 2.96 11.31
CA PRO A 146 -7.82 3.74 11.97
C PRO A 146 -8.04 3.69 13.48
N ILE A 147 -7.01 3.34 14.23
CA ILE A 147 -7.00 3.55 15.68
C ILE A 147 -7.17 5.05 15.89
N ALA A 148 -8.23 5.46 16.60
CA ALA A 148 -8.55 6.87 16.79
C ALA A 148 -7.32 7.61 17.34
N GLU A 149 -6.75 8.50 16.53
CA GLU A 149 -5.66 9.35 17.00
C GLU A 149 -6.18 10.21 18.15
N PRO A 150 -5.47 10.29 19.30
CA PRO A 150 -5.80 11.29 20.30
C PRO A 150 -5.74 12.68 19.66
N PRO A 151 -6.66 13.60 20.00
CA PRO A 151 -6.74 14.91 19.37
C PRO A 151 -5.39 15.61 19.45
N ARG A 152 -4.77 15.85 18.30
CA ARG A 152 -3.46 16.52 18.21
C ARG A 152 -3.59 17.90 18.86
N PRO A 153 -2.73 18.26 19.84
CA PRO A 153 -2.77 19.58 20.44
C PRO A 153 -2.43 20.66 19.41
N GLY A 154 -3.40 21.52 19.14
CA GLY A 154 -3.26 22.92 18.71
C GLY A 154 -2.26 23.22 17.61
N ARG A 155 -2.67 23.08 16.34
CA ARG A 155 -2.08 23.90 15.26
C ARG A 155 -2.45 25.35 15.57
N ARG A 156 -1.49 26.16 16.07
CA ARG A 156 -1.71 27.60 16.32
C ARG A 156 -2.35 28.22 15.08
N ARG A 157 -3.61 28.63 15.23
CA ARG A 157 -4.37 29.38 14.22
C ARG A 157 -3.52 30.60 13.88
N ARG A 158 -3.19 30.79 12.60
CA ARG A 158 -2.61 32.07 12.16
C ARG A 158 -3.66 33.13 12.46
N LEU A 159 -3.34 34.02 13.40
CA LEU A 159 -4.18 35.16 13.75
C LEU A 159 -4.45 35.95 12.47
N SER A 160 -5.71 36.32 12.30
CA SER A 160 -6.13 37.18 11.20
C SER A 160 -5.48 38.56 11.32
N PHE A 161 -5.39 39.30 10.21
CA PHE A 161 -4.74 40.61 10.16
C PHE A 161 -5.34 41.60 11.18
N THR A 162 -6.64 41.48 11.45
CA THR A 162 -7.38 42.24 12.47
C THR A 162 -6.96 41.87 13.89
N GLU A 163 -6.83 40.57 14.20
CA GLU A 163 -6.37 40.11 15.53
C GLU A 163 -4.91 40.47 15.81
N ALA A 164 -4.07 40.58 14.78
CA ALA A 164 -2.69 41.04 14.92
C ALA A 164 -2.62 42.56 15.22
N ALA A 165 -3.53 43.35 14.63
CA ALA A 165 -3.60 44.79 14.84
C ALA A 165 -4.09 45.14 16.26
N GLU A 166 -5.13 44.45 16.77
CA GLU A 166 -5.63 44.66 18.14
C GLU A 166 -4.57 44.34 19.21
N ARG A 167 -3.75 43.31 18.97
CA ARG A 167 -2.66 42.96 19.88
C ARG A 167 -1.53 43.99 19.88
N ALA A 168 -1.22 44.57 18.72
CA ALA A 168 -0.23 45.63 18.60
C ALA A 168 -0.70 46.94 19.27
N VAL A 169 -2.00 47.22 19.27
CA VAL A 169 -2.59 48.36 20.01
C VAL A 169 -2.54 48.10 21.51
N SER A 170 -2.87 46.89 21.97
CA SER A 170 -2.80 46.52 23.38
C SER A 170 -1.38 46.56 23.96
N ASP A 171 -0.34 46.26 23.16
CA ASP A 171 1.06 46.36 23.59
C ASP A 171 1.57 47.82 23.66
N LEU A 172 0.88 48.75 23.01
CA LEU A 172 1.20 50.19 22.99
C LEU A 172 0.52 50.98 24.11
N GLU A 173 -0.63 50.51 24.59
CA GLU A 173 -1.39 51.10 25.71
C GLU A 173 -1.03 50.49 27.08
N GLY A 174 0.14 49.84 27.17
CA GLY A 174 0.56 48.95 28.25
C GLY A 174 0.19 49.38 29.69
N THR A 175 -0.29 48.40 30.46
CA THR A 175 -0.07 48.33 31.92
C THR A 175 1.23 47.62 32.21
#